data_AF-A0A923QWV3-F1
#
_entry.id   AF-A0A923QWV3-F1
#
_cell.length_a   1.000
_cell.length_b   1.000
_cell.length_c   1.000
_cell.angle_alpha   90.00
_cell.angle_beta   90.00
_cell.angle_gamma   90.00
#
_symmetry.space_group_name_H-M   'P 1'
#
loop_
_entity.id
_entity.type
_entity.pdbx_description
1 polymer ?
#
loop_
_entity_poly.entity_id
_entity_poly.type
_entity_poly.pdbx_seq_one_letter_code
_entity_poly.pdbx_strand_id
1 'polypeptide(L)'
;AMIENACMWGILGSNRMPLKYVSRVDHRLKKRHFEQNHSVSIPDFDLERKYYTPLEVRAGDAVFFHGNFVHCSPVNSSSRGRPAISLQFIETANTHYPETNWLQPPNRETLFELG
;
A
#
# COMPACT_ATOMS: atom_id res chain seq x y z
N ALA A 1 8.09 -2.54 14.94
CA ALA A 1 8.48 -3.36 13.77
C ALA A 1 9.91 -2.97 13.39
N MET A 2 10.81 -3.94 13.42
CA MET A 2 12.24 -3.80 13.11
C MET A 2 12.58 -4.68 11.90
N ILE A 3 13.78 -4.56 11.35
CA ILE A 3 14.24 -5.40 10.23
C ILE A 3 14.11 -6.88 10.58
N GLU A 4 14.45 -7.28 11.81
CA GLU A 4 14.45 -8.70 12.21
C GLU A 4 13.05 -9.31 12.25
N ASN A 5 12.00 -8.52 12.43
CA ASN A 5 10.61 -8.99 12.42
C ASN A 5 9.76 -8.37 11.30
N ALA A 6 10.40 -8.08 10.17
CA ALA A 6 9.79 -7.61 8.93
C ALA A 6 9.04 -6.27 9.04
N CYS A 7 9.78 -5.22 9.41
CA CYS A 7 9.35 -3.85 9.17
C CYS A 7 9.03 -3.61 7.69
N MET A 8 8.34 -2.49 7.40
CA MET A 8 8.16 -2.06 6.02
C MET A 8 9.48 -1.57 5.45
N TRP A 9 9.59 -1.64 4.13
CA TRP A 9 10.66 -1.05 3.34
C TRP A 9 10.02 -0.20 2.25
N GLY A 10 10.68 0.87 1.84
CA GLY A 10 10.17 1.70 0.75
C GLY A 10 11.25 2.47 0.01
N ILE A 11 10.92 2.89 -1.21
CA ILE A 11 11.82 3.68 -2.05
C ILE A 11 11.52 5.16 -1.81
N LEU A 12 12.42 5.86 -1.12
CA LEU A 12 12.23 7.27 -0.78
C LEU A 12 12.02 8.13 -2.03
N GLY A 13 11.02 9.01 -2.00
CA GLY A 13 10.65 9.87 -3.14
C GLY A 13 9.81 9.19 -4.24
N SER A 14 9.57 7.88 -4.15
CA SER A 14 8.78 7.13 -5.15
C SER A 14 7.31 7.57 -5.25
N ASN A 15 6.81 8.34 -4.28
CA ASN A 15 5.47 8.92 -4.35
C ASN A 15 5.26 9.85 -5.56
N ARG A 16 6.34 10.33 -6.18
CA ARG A 16 6.32 11.15 -7.41
C ARG A 16 6.41 10.31 -8.69
N MET A 17 6.64 9.00 -8.57
CA MET A 17 6.66 8.10 -9.71
C MET A 17 5.24 7.82 -10.21
N PRO A 18 5.06 7.59 -11.52
CA PRO A 18 3.78 7.17 -12.06
C PRO A 18 3.40 5.78 -11.52
N LEU A 19 2.09 5.54 -11.35
CA LEU A 19 1.57 4.26 -10.90
C LEU A 19 1.76 3.17 -11.97
N LYS A 20 2.53 2.11 -11.68
CA LYS A 20 2.83 1.06 -12.66
C LYS A 20 1.60 0.23 -13.03
N TYR A 21 0.90 -0.29 -12.03
CA TYR A 21 -0.26 -1.17 -12.19
C TYR A 21 -1.45 -0.63 -11.42
N VAL A 22 -2.63 -0.74 -12.02
CA VAL A 22 -3.92 -0.52 -11.36
C VAL A 22 -4.61 -1.87 -11.22
N SER A 23 -5.14 -2.15 -10.02
CA SER A 23 -6.04 -3.30 -9.85
C SER A 23 -7.44 -2.88 -10.22
N ARG A 24 -8.07 -3.63 -11.13
CA ARG A 24 -9.47 -3.46 -11.51
C ARG A 24 -10.26 -4.72 -11.23
N VAL A 25 -11.51 -4.54 -10.85
CA VAL A 25 -12.47 -5.62 -10.60
C VAL A 25 -13.65 -5.47 -11.55
N ASP A 26 -13.95 -6.55 -12.28
CA ASP A 26 -15.27 -6.73 -12.86
C ASP A 26 -16.17 -7.30 -11.74
N HIS A 27 -17.05 -6.44 -11.21
CA HIS A 27 -17.92 -6.79 -10.09
C HIS A 27 -19.00 -7.81 -10.47
N ARG A 28 -19.39 -7.91 -11.75
CA ARG A 28 -20.36 -8.90 -12.23
C ARG A 28 -19.71 -10.28 -12.32
N LEU A 29 -18.50 -10.36 -12.86
CA LEU A 29 -17.75 -11.60 -13.01
C LEU A 29 -16.95 -11.99 -11.76
N LYS A 30 -16.91 -11.12 -10.74
CA LYS A 30 -16.07 -11.26 -9.54
C LYS A 30 -14.61 -11.53 -9.87
N LYS A 31 -14.10 -10.92 -10.94
CA LYS A 31 -12.75 -11.16 -11.47
C LYS A 31 -11.88 -9.93 -11.27
N ARG A 32 -10.77 -10.10 -10.57
CA ARG A 32 -9.71 -9.09 -10.43
C ARG A 32 -8.68 -9.28 -11.54
N HIS A 33 -8.20 -8.18 -12.11
CA HIS A 33 -7.03 -8.15 -12.98
C HIS A 33 -6.15 -6.94 -12.62
N PHE A 34 -4.89 -7.01 -13.06
CA PHE A 34 -3.95 -5.91 -12.95
C PHE A 34 -3.67 -5.38 -14.34
N GLU A 35 -3.99 -4.12 -14.56
CA GLU A 35 -3.73 -3.41 -15.81
C GLU A 35 -2.45 -2.59 -15.64
N GLN A 36 -1.54 -2.69 -16.60
CA GLN A 36 -0.38 -1.81 -16.63
C GLN A 36 -0.82 -0.41 -17.07
N ASN A 37 -0.62 0.58 -16.21
CA ASN A 37 -0.97 1.96 -16.48
C ASN A 37 0.22 2.75 -17.06
N HIS A 38 1.43 2.52 -16.52
CA HIS A 38 2.65 3.19 -16.97
C HIS A 38 3.82 2.23 -17.11
N SER A 39 4.72 2.52 -18.06
CA SER A 39 5.99 1.81 -18.22
C SER A 39 7.05 2.41 -17.30
N VAL A 40 7.00 2.03 -16.03
CA VAL A 40 7.99 2.40 -15.01
C VAL A 40 8.68 1.16 -14.46
N SER A 41 10.01 1.22 -14.33
CA SER A 41 10.77 0.17 -13.66
C SER A 41 10.70 0.37 -12.15
N ILE A 42 10.29 -0.68 -11.43
CA ILE A 42 10.33 -0.72 -9.98
C ILE A 42 11.41 -1.76 -9.64
N PRO A 43 12.47 -1.39 -8.91
CA PRO A 43 13.54 -2.32 -8.56
C PRO A 43 12.99 -3.53 -7.81
N ASP A 44 13.48 -4.72 -8.14
CA ASP A 44 13.08 -5.93 -7.44
C ASP A 44 13.63 -5.89 -5.99
N PHE A 45 12.79 -6.20 -5.00
CA PHE A 45 13.19 -6.04 -3.61
C PHE A 45 14.28 -7.03 -3.17
N ASP A 46 14.27 -8.24 -3.71
CA ASP A 46 15.22 -9.28 -3.34
C ASP A 46 16.54 -9.14 -4.11
N LEU A 47 16.48 -8.71 -5.37
CA LEU A 47 17.67 -8.52 -6.21
C LEU A 47 18.32 -7.13 -6.05
N GLU A 48 17.53 -6.10 -5.76
CA GLU A 48 17.98 -4.70 -5.79
C GLU A 48 17.64 -3.94 -4.49
N ARG A 49 17.71 -4.63 -3.35
CA ARG A 49 17.40 -4.10 -2.01
C ARG A 49 18.05 -2.75 -1.66
N LYS A 50 19.21 -2.44 -2.24
CA LYS A 50 19.94 -1.18 -2.03
C LYS A 50 19.12 0.09 -2.33
N TYR A 51 18.06 0.00 -3.14
CA TYR A 51 17.16 1.12 -3.43
C TYR A 51 16.04 1.30 -2.38
N TYR A 52 15.89 0.34 -1.47
CA TYR A 52 14.86 0.33 -0.45
C TYR A 52 15.46 0.74 0.90
N THR A 53 14.75 1.61 1.60
CA THR A 53 15.08 2.03 2.96
C THR A 53 14.16 1.32 3.95
N PRO A 54 14.69 0.71 5.02
CA PRO A 54 13.88 0.12 6.08
C PRO A 54 13.18 1.23 6.88
N LEU A 55 11.91 1.01 7.20
CA LEU A 55 11.07 1.93 7.96
C LEU A 55 10.75 1.30 9.33
N GLU A 56 11.76 1.28 10.19
CA GLU A 56 11.64 0.75 11.54
C GLU A 56 10.86 1.69 12.46
N VAL A 57 10.01 1.11 13.30
CA VAL A 57 9.13 1.85 14.20
C VAL A 57 8.97 1.11 15.53
N ARG A 58 8.73 1.83 16.62
CA ARG A 58 8.41 1.23 17.92
C ARG A 58 6.92 0.93 18.02
N ALA A 59 6.52 0.19 19.06
CA ALA A 59 5.10 -0.03 19.32
C ALA A 59 4.42 1.30 19.66
N GLY A 60 3.30 1.60 19.01
CA GLY A 60 2.57 2.87 19.15
C GLY A 60 2.93 3.92 18.09
N ASP A 61 4.05 3.77 17.39
CA ASP A 61 4.43 4.64 16.28
C ASP A 61 3.59 4.33 15.03
N ALA A 62 3.46 5.32 14.15
CA ALA A 62 2.81 5.18 12.85
C ALA A 62 3.72 5.68 11.73
N VAL A 63 3.66 5.02 10.57
CA VAL A 63 4.25 5.51 9.32
C VAL A 63 3.12 6.00 8.44
N PHE A 64 3.16 7.28 8.06
CA PHE A 64 2.21 7.87 7.12
C PHE A 64 2.90 8.08 5.77
N PHE A 65 2.27 7.62 4.69
CA PHE A 65 2.83 7.71 3.35
C PHE A 65 1.74 7.86 2.28
N HIS A 66 2.13 8.44 1.14
CA HIS A 66 1.26 8.71 0.01
C HIS A 66 0.87 7.41 -0.72
N GLY A 67 -0.32 7.35 -1.34
CA GLY A 67 -0.82 6.15 -2.04
C GLY A 67 0.06 5.62 -3.18
N ASN A 68 0.90 6.47 -3.79
CA ASN A 68 1.87 6.07 -4.81
C ASN A 68 3.25 5.65 -4.26
N PHE A 69 3.47 5.70 -2.96
CA PHE A 69 4.76 5.32 -2.38
C PHE A 69 5.01 3.82 -2.56
N VAL A 70 6.11 3.46 -3.24
CA VAL A 70 6.51 2.07 -3.44
C VAL A 70 7.02 1.53 -2.11
N HIS A 71 6.32 0.51 -1.59
CA HIS A 71 6.62 -0.12 -0.32
C HIS A 71 6.35 -1.63 -0.35
N CYS A 72 7.02 -2.35 0.53
CA CYS A 72 6.81 -3.78 0.75
C CYS A 72 7.17 -4.15 2.20
N SER A 73 6.86 -5.38 2.59
CA SER A 73 7.43 -5.99 3.81
C SER A 73 7.87 -7.41 3.50
N PRO A 74 9.09 -7.82 3.88
CA PRO A 74 9.53 -9.20 3.71
C PRO A 74 8.73 -10.18 4.56
N VAL A 75 8.92 -11.48 4.33
CA VAL A 75 8.40 -12.52 5.21
C VAL A 75 9.06 -12.40 6.59
N ASN A 76 8.25 -12.44 7.66
CA ASN A 76 8.77 -12.50 9.02
C ASN A 76 9.19 -13.93 9.36
N SER A 77 10.50 -14.17 9.46
CA SER A 77 11.09 -15.45 9.85
C SER A 77 11.47 -15.52 11.34
N SER A 78 11.19 -14.47 12.12
CA SER A 78 11.47 -14.46 13.56
C SER A 78 10.39 -15.16 14.38
N SER A 79 10.71 -15.46 15.63
CA SER A 79 9.76 -15.97 16.63
C SER A 79 8.82 -14.91 17.20
N ARG A 80 8.97 -13.64 16.82
CA ARG A 80 8.18 -12.52 17.34
C ARG A 80 7.15 -12.08 16.32
N GLY A 81 5.89 -12.02 16.75
CA GLY A 81 4.82 -11.43 15.95
C GLY A 81 5.08 -9.95 15.62
N ARG A 82 4.45 -9.47 14.55
CA ARG A 82 4.49 -8.07 14.11
C ARG A 82 3.08 -7.55 13.81
N PRO A 83 2.19 -7.51 14.82
CA PRO A 83 0.84 -6.98 14.62
C PRO A 83 0.91 -5.51 14.17
N ALA A 84 0.02 -5.13 13.27
CA ALA A 84 -0.09 -3.77 12.74
C ALA A 84 -1.54 -3.48 12.37
N ILE A 85 -1.92 -2.21 12.47
CA ILE A 85 -3.18 -1.68 11.97
C ILE A 85 -2.85 -0.80 10.76
N SER A 86 -3.62 -0.93 9.68
CA SER A 86 -3.48 -0.09 8.50
C SER A 86 -4.79 0.65 8.27
N LEU A 87 -4.71 1.95 8.07
CA LEU A 87 -5.82 2.83 7.73
C LEU A 87 -5.51 3.48 6.38
N GLN A 88 -6.50 3.56 5.51
CA GLN A 88 -6.40 4.25 4.22
C GLN A 88 -7.38 5.42 4.23
N PHE A 89 -6.88 6.59 3.85
CA PHE A 89 -7.66 7.81 3.78
C PHE A 89 -7.73 8.25 2.33
N ILE A 90 -8.91 8.67 1.90
CA ILE A 90 -9.15 9.26 0.58
C ILE A 90 -9.84 10.60 0.77
N GLU A 91 -9.42 11.62 0.02
CA GLU A 91 -10.22 12.84 -0.11
C GLU A 91 -11.49 12.51 -0.90
N THR A 92 -12.62 13.04 -0.46
CA THR A 92 -13.93 12.80 -1.08
C THR A 92 -14.47 14.03 -1.79
N ALA A 93 -14.04 15.23 -1.38
CA ALA A 93 -14.39 16.47 -2.06
C ALA A 93 -13.78 16.47 -3.48
N ASN A 94 -14.66 16.61 -4.49
CA ASN A 94 -14.28 16.69 -5.91
C ASN A 94 -13.41 15.52 -6.41
N THR A 95 -13.50 14.35 -5.77
CA THR A 95 -12.71 13.18 -6.14
C THR A 95 -13.58 12.13 -6.79
N HIS A 96 -13.21 11.70 -8.00
CA HIS A 96 -13.83 10.56 -8.65
C HIS A 96 -13.23 9.26 -8.10
N TYR A 97 -14.07 8.44 -7.46
CA TYR A 97 -13.68 7.11 -6.99
C TYR A 97 -14.06 6.05 -8.05
N PRO A 98 -13.11 5.37 -8.70
CA PRO A 98 -13.42 4.46 -9.81
C PRO A 98 -14.32 3.28 -9.42
N GLU A 99 -15.36 3.03 -10.20
CA GLU A 99 -16.29 1.88 -10.03
C GLU A 99 -15.60 0.52 -10.20
N THR A 100 -14.37 0.51 -10.73
CA THR A 100 -13.55 -0.69 -10.91
C THR A 100 -12.67 -1.00 -9.70
N ASN A 101 -12.65 -0.13 -8.68
CA ASN A 101 -11.98 -0.42 -7.42
C ASN A 101 -12.70 -1.57 -6.72
N TRP A 102 -11.93 -2.51 -6.16
CA TRP A 102 -12.48 -3.70 -5.50
C TRP A 102 -13.41 -3.37 -4.32
N LEU A 103 -13.13 -2.26 -3.64
CA LEU A 103 -13.93 -1.72 -2.54
C LEU A 103 -14.83 -0.64 -3.13
N GLN A 104 -16.15 -0.70 -2.93
CA GLN A 104 -17.10 0.35 -3.37
C GLN A 104 -17.91 0.85 -2.17
N PRO A 105 -18.20 2.17 -2.06
CA PRO A 105 -19.16 2.70 -1.11
C PRO A 105 -20.62 2.47 -1.57
N PRO A 106 -21.61 2.39 -0.65
CA PRO A 106 -21.47 2.30 0.79
C PRO A 106 -21.25 0.84 1.22
N ASN A 107 -20.03 0.51 1.64
CA ASN A 107 -19.87 -0.59 2.57
C ASN A 107 -20.43 -0.08 3.90
N ARG A 108 -21.54 -0.65 4.38
CA ARG A 108 -22.38 -0.13 5.47
C ARG A 108 -21.69 -0.01 6.86
N GLU A 109 -20.37 -0.10 6.93
CA GLU A 109 -19.57 0.07 8.14
C GLU A 109 -18.42 1.05 7.86
N THR A 110 -18.76 2.34 7.78
CA THR A 110 -17.78 3.40 7.98
C THR A 110 -17.36 3.35 9.45
N LEU A 111 -16.13 2.95 9.75
CA LEU A 111 -15.67 2.87 11.14
C LEU A 111 -15.62 4.26 11.78
N PHE A 112 -15.24 5.31 11.03
CA PHE A 112 -15.19 6.69 11.50
C PHE A 112 -15.26 7.68 10.31
N GLU A 113 -16.06 8.75 10.44
CA GLU A 113 -15.95 9.95 9.58
C GLU A 113 -15.08 10.98 10.31
N LEU A 114 -14.03 11.47 9.65
CA LEU A 114 -13.24 12.60 10.14
C LEU A 114 -13.88 13.87 9.58
N GLY A 115 -14.61 14.59 10.45
CA GLY A 115 -15.33 15.83 10.11
C GLY A 115 -14.45 17.08 10.04
#